data_AF-A0A0C3PS11-F1
#
_entry.id   AF-A0A0C3PS11-F1
#
_cell.length_a   1.000
_cell.length_b   1.000
_cell.length_c   1.000
_cell.angle_alpha   90.00
_cell.angle_beta   90.00
_cell.angle_gamma   90.00
#
_symmetry.space_group_name_H-M   'P 1'
#
loop_
_entity.id
_entity.type
_entity.pdbx_description
1 polymer ?
#
loop_
_entity_poly.entity_id
_entity_poly.type
_entity_poly.pdbx_seq_one_letter_code
_entity_poly.pdbx_strand_id
1 'polypeptide(L)'
;MLVTYPRLGHKLRVGTPSNPKYHAPSAVWDKIKEVNCEKGTFWTDDPREAVHGADVVVTDTWISMGQEHEKSQRLKEFNGFQVTEKLCKEGGANPNWKFLHCLSRKEHEVDDEVFHGRRSLVFPEAENRKWTIMAMFDQLFGHWKLN
;
A
#
# COMPACT_ATOMS: atom_id res chain seq x y z
N MET A 1 5.70 3.45 3.74
CA MET A 1 4.90 4.45 2.97
C MET A 1 4.54 5.66 3.81
N LEU A 2 3.84 5.48 4.95
CA LEU A 2 3.27 6.56 5.77
C LEU A 2 4.24 7.67 6.21
N VAL A 3 5.50 7.34 6.51
CA VAL A 3 6.53 8.30 6.93
C VAL A 3 7.48 8.72 5.81
N THR A 4 7.34 8.15 4.61
CA THR A 4 8.27 8.34 3.50
C THR A 4 7.65 9.23 2.43
N TYR A 5 6.47 8.85 1.92
CA TYR A 5 5.86 9.54 0.80
C TYR A 5 5.48 10.99 1.07
N PRO A 6 4.93 11.36 2.26
CA PRO A 6 4.71 12.77 2.57
C PRO A 6 5.99 13.61 2.60
N ARG A 7 7.13 13.02 3.01
CA ARG A 7 8.45 13.70 2.98
C ARG A 7 8.98 13.90 1.57
N LEU A 8 8.53 13.09 0.61
CA LEU A 8 8.83 13.24 -0.81
C LEU A 8 7.81 14.15 -1.53
N GLY A 9 6.88 14.77 -0.79
CA GLY A 9 5.87 15.69 -1.35
C GLY A 9 4.61 15.01 -1.89
N HIS A 10 4.45 13.71 -1.70
CA HIS A 10 3.23 12.99 -2.09
C HIS A 10 2.13 13.13 -1.05
N LYS A 11 0.86 13.12 -1.50
CA LYS A 11 -0.31 13.01 -0.62
C LYS A 11 -0.70 11.55 -0.48
N LEU A 12 -1.08 11.14 0.72
CA LEU A 12 -1.55 9.80 1.03
C LEU A 12 -3.03 9.83 1.40
N ARG A 13 -3.78 8.85 0.90
CA ARG A 13 -5.13 8.53 1.34
C ARG A 13 -5.13 7.06 1.72
N VAL A 14 -5.50 6.75 2.96
CA VAL A 14 -5.39 5.39 3.51
C VAL A 14 -6.78 4.92 3.91
N GLY A 15 -7.20 3.82 3.28
CA GLY A 15 -8.44 3.11 3.60
C GLY A 15 -8.13 1.85 4.42
N THR A 16 -8.73 1.74 5.60
CA THR A 16 -8.68 0.51 6.42
C THR A 16 -10.05 0.25 7.04
N PRO A 17 -10.44 -1.00 7.32
CA PRO A 17 -11.66 -1.24 8.09
C PRO A 17 -11.65 -0.49 9.42
N SER A 18 -12.81 -0.04 9.89
CA SER A 18 -12.96 0.79 11.10
C SER A 18 -12.46 0.16 12.40
N ASN A 19 -12.21 -1.16 12.39
CA ASN A 19 -11.65 -1.87 13.53
C ASN A 19 -10.22 -1.36 13.81
N PRO A 20 -9.95 -0.78 15.00
CA PRO A 20 -8.66 -0.17 15.33
C PRO A 20 -7.45 -1.11 15.22
N LYS A 21 -7.66 -2.44 15.23
CA LYS A 21 -6.59 -3.42 15.02
C LYS A 21 -5.92 -3.31 13.64
N TYR A 22 -6.57 -2.65 12.68
CA TYR A 22 -6.04 -2.41 11.33
C TYR A 22 -5.40 -1.03 11.16
N HIS A 23 -5.46 -0.17 12.19
CA HIS A 23 -4.82 1.12 12.13
C HIS A 23 -3.30 0.99 12.32
N ALA A 24 -2.58 2.04 11.95
CA ALA A 24 -1.14 2.09 12.18
C ALA A 24 -0.82 1.90 13.68
N PRO A 25 0.20 1.09 14.04
CA PRO A 25 0.63 0.95 15.42
C PRO A 25 1.00 2.31 16.04
N SER A 26 0.83 2.47 17.36
CA SER A 26 1.10 3.74 18.07
C SER A 26 2.50 4.28 17.79
N ALA A 27 3.53 3.42 17.82
CA ALA A 27 4.90 3.82 17.51
C ALA A 27 5.07 4.40 16.08
N VAL A 28 4.29 3.91 15.11
CA VAL A 28 4.27 4.45 13.74
C VAL A 28 3.54 5.79 13.73
N TRP A 29 2.44 5.92 14.46
CA TRP A 29 1.69 7.17 14.57
C TRP A 29 2.50 8.28 15.23
N ASP A 30 3.22 7.96 16.30
CA ASP A 30 4.13 8.90 16.97
C ASP A 30 5.21 9.36 16.00
N LYS A 31 5.76 8.44 15.19
CA LYS A 31 6.73 8.81 14.16
C LYS A 31 6.12 9.70 13.08
N ILE A 32 4.89 9.43 12.63
CA ILE A 32 4.18 10.26 11.64
C ILE A 32 4.08 11.71 12.14
N LYS A 33 3.70 11.91 13.41
CA LYS A 33 3.62 13.25 14.03
C LYS A 33 5.00 13.90 14.18
N GLU A 34 5.99 13.15 14.66
CA GLU A 34 7.35 13.64 14.83
C GLU A 34 7.93 14.20 13.52
N VAL A 35 7.64 13.55 12.40
CA VAL A 35 8.10 13.97 11.07
C VAL A 35 7.07 14.76 10.26
N ASN A 36 6.02 15.31 10.90
CA ASN A 36 4.97 16.14 10.31
C ASN A 36 4.26 15.54 9.07
N CYS A 37 4.15 14.21 9.00
CA CYS A 37 3.55 13.51 7.86
C CYS A 37 2.01 13.43 7.94
N GLU A 38 1.42 13.75 9.09
CA GLU A 38 -0.03 13.75 9.30
C GLU A 38 -0.76 14.76 8.40
N LYS A 39 -0.13 15.90 8.09
CA LYS A 39 -0.70 16.94 7.22
C LYS A 39 -0.89 16.49 5.77
N GLY A 40 -0.10 15.50 5.34
CA GLY A 40 -0.16 14.93 3.99
C GLY A 40 -1.00 13.66 3.89
N THR A 41 -1.63 13.21 4.98
CA THR A 41 -2.27 11.90 5.05
C THR A 41 -3.74 12.01 5.46
N PHE A 42 -4.63 11.52 4.61
CA PHE A 42 -6.07 11.37 4.89
C PHE A 42 -6.38 9.92 5.23
N TRP A 43 -7.25 9.70 6.21
CA TRP A 43 -7.65 8.37 6.70
C TRP A 43 -9.17 8.21 6.61
N THR A 44 -9.62 7.04 6.21
CA THR A 44 -11.05 6.72 6.06
C THR A 44 -11.27 5.21 6.22
N ASP A 45 -12.49 4.82 6.55
CA ASP A 45 -12.97 3.45 6.51
C ASP A 45 -13.81 3.14 5.27
N ASP A 46 -14.02 4.12 4.38
CA ASP A 46 -14.63 3.91 3.07
C ASP A 46 -13.54 3.75 1.98
N PRO A 47 -13.42 2.57 1.35
CA PRO A 47 -12.46 2.36 0.26
C PRO A 47 -12.71 3.28 -0.95
N ARG A 48 -13.92 3.77 -1.17
CA ARG A 48 -14.23 4.74 -2.24
C ARG A 48 -13.59 6.09 -1.97
N GLU A 49 -13.66 6.57 -0.74
CA GLU A 49 -12.99 7.80 -0.34
C GLU A 49 -11.48 7.66 -0.40
N ALA A 50 -10.94 6.47 -0.07
CA ALA A 50 -9.51 6.21 -0.11
C ALA A 50 -8.92 6.32 -1.53
N VAL A 51 -9.63 5.82 -2.54
CA VAL A 51 -9.16 5.87 -3.95
C VAL A 51 -9.46 7.21 -4.65
N HIS A 52 -10.21 8.12 -4.01
CA HIS A 52 -10.61 9.38 -4.62
C HIS A 52 -9.42 10.25 -5.06
N GLY A 53 -9.36 10.57 -6.36
CA GLY A 53 -8.29 11.35 -6.96
C GLY A 53 -6.92 10.65 -6.96
N ALA A 54 -6.87 9.33 -6.73
CA ALA A 54 -5.62 8.59 -6.66
C ALA A 54 -4.95 8.44 -8.04
N ASP A 55 -3.66 8.77 -8.11
CA ASP A 55 -2.79 8.44 -9.25
C ASP A 55 -2.23 7.01 -9.14
N VAL A 56 -2.06 6.53 -7.91
CA VAL A 56 -1.55 5.19 -7.61
C VAL A 56 -2.41 4.59 -6.50
N VAL A 57 -2.95 3.40 -6.75
CA VAL A 57 -3.68 2.59 -5.76
C VAL A 57 -2.78 1.43 -5.35
N VAL A 58 -2.61 1.26 -4.03
CA VAL A 58 -1.78 0.22 -3.44
C VAL A 58 -2.63 -0.62 -2.51
N THR A 59 -2.49 -1.94 -2.59
CA THR A 59 -3.05 -2.88 -1.61
C THR A 59 -2.01 -3.95 -1.28
N ASP A 60 -2.25 -4.71 -0.22
CA ASP A 60 -1.40 -5.79 0.26
C ASP A 60 -2.27 -6.88 0.88
N THR A 61 -1.66 -8.04 1.16
CA THR A 61 -2.31 -9.21 1.72
C THR A 61 -3.10 -8.89 2.98
N TRP A 62 -4.39 -9.21 2.98
CA TRP A 62 -5.21 -9.00 4.18
C TRP A 62 -4.90 -10.04 5.25
N ILE A 63 -4.44 -11.21 4.81
CA ILE A 63 -4.12 -12.36 5.64
C ILE A 63 -2.64 -12.65 5.45
N SER A 64 -1.84 -12.26 6.44
CA SER A 64 -0.41 -12.55 6.44
C SER A 64 -0.13 -14.00 6.83
N MET A 65 1.07 -14.48 6.53
CA MET A 65 1.53 -15.78 7.02
C MET A 65 1.40 -15.86 8.55
N GLY A 66 0.73 -16.90 9.05
CA GLY A 66 0.46 -17.08 10.49
C GLY A 66 -0.88 -16.51 10.97
N GLN A 67 -1.67 -15.86 10.10
CA GLN A 67 -2.99 -15.32 10.42
C GLN A 67 -4.14 -16.12 9.80
N GLU A 68 -3.90 -17.36 9.39
CA GLU A 68 -4.87 -18.19 8.66
C GLU A 68 -6.13 -18.47 9.50
N HIS A 69 -5.99 -18.57 10.82
CA HIS A 69 -7.11 -18.74 11.76
C HIS A 69 -8.06 -17.53 11.78
N GLU A 70 -7.59 -16.34 11.41
CA GLU A 70 -8.39 -15.12 11.34
C GLU A 70 -9.05 -14.92 9.96
N LYS A 71 -8.76 -15.77 8.97
CA LYS A 71 -9.16 -15.58 7.56
C LYS A 71 -10.62 -15.19 7.39
N SER A 72 -11.54 -15.96 7.97
CA SER A 72 -12.99 -15.72 7.82
C SER A 72 -13.43 -14.37 8.40
N GLN A 73 -12.85 -13.97 9.55
CA GLN A 73 -13.16 -12.69 10.18
C GLN A 73 -12.62 -11.53 9.35
N ARG A 74 -11.36 -11.63 8.87
CA ARG A 74 -10.73 -10.61 8.04
C ARG A 74 -11.49 -10.39 6.73
N LEU A 75 -11.91 -11.46 6.06
CA LEU A 75 -12.69 -11.36 4.82
C LEU A 75 -14.01 -10.59 5.02
N LYS A 76 -14.64 -10.73 6.19
CA LYS A 76 -15.86 -9.97 6.52
C LYS A 76 -15.54 -8.51 6.79
N GLU A 77 -14.49 -8.22 7.55
CA GLU A 77 -14.11 -6.84 7.91
C GLU A 77 -13.56 -6.05 6.71
N PHE A 78 -12.84 -6.71 5.79
CA PHE A 78 -12.35 -6.10 4.54
C PHE A 78 -13.36 -6.18 3.39
N ASN A 79 -14.61 -6.55 3.65
CA ASN A 79 -15.62 -6.59 2.61
C ASN A 79 -15.77 -5.21 1.95
N GLY A 80 -15.65 -5.16 0.63
CA GLY A 80 -15.66 -3.92 -0.16
C GLY A 80 -14.29 -3.27 -0.41
N PHE A 81 -13.22 -3.73 0.24
CA PHE A 81 -11.85 -3.22 0.03
C PHE A 81 -11.11 -3.86 -1.15
N GLN A 82 -11.69 -4.88 -1.81
CA GLN A 82 -11.06 -5.50 -2.97
C GLN A 82 -10.86 -4.46 -4.07
N VAL A 83 -9.62 -4.29 -4.50
CA VAL A 83 -9.28 -3.35 -5.57
C VAL A 83 -9.78 -3.92 -6.90
N THR A 84 -10.70 -3.18 -7.52
CA THR A 84 -11.31 -3.51 -8.82
C THR A 84 -11.38 -2.24 -9.67
N GLU A 85 -11.49 -2.37 -11.00
CA GLU A 85 -11.76 -1.21 -11.86
C GLU A 85 -13.08 -0.52 -11.47
N LYS A 86 -14.07 -1.29 -11.01
CA LYS A 86 -15.35 -0.75 -10.49
C LYS A 86 -15.13 0.14 -9.27
N LEU A 87 -14.42 -0.34 -8.24
CA LEU A 87 -14.13 0.43 -7.04
C LEU A 87 -13.40 1.74 -7.39
N CYS A 88 -12.35 1.65 -8.20
CA CYS A 88 -11.54 2.81 -8.58
C CYS A 88 -12.35 3.82 -9.40
N LYS A 89 -13.23 3.35 -10.29
CA LYS A 89 -14.13 4.20 -11.07
C LYS A 89 -15.18 4.88 -10.19
N GLU A 90 -15.85 4.14 -9.31
CA GLU A 90 -16.89 4.67 -8.42
C GLU A 90 -16.33 5.63 -7.36
N GLY A 91 -15.15 5.34 -6.81
CA GLY A 91 -14.47 6.23 -5.86
C GLY A 91 -13.82 7.45 -6.52
N GLY A 92 -13.72 7.48 -7.85
CA GLY A 92 -13.18 8.62 -8.60
C GLY A 92 -11.66 8.69 -8.59
N ALA A 93 -10.97 7.56 -8.74
CA ALA A 93 -9.54 7.53 -9.05
C ALA A 93 -9.27 8.22 -10.41
N ASN A 94 -8.06 8.77 -10.59
CA ASN A 94 -7.72 9.50 -11.81
C ASN A 94 -7.76 8.57 -13.04
N PRO A 95 -8.12 9.04 -14.25
CA PRO A 95 -8.33 8.17 -15.42
C PRO A 95 -7.14 7.28 -15.78
N ASN A 96 -5.91 7.71 -15.48
CA ASN A 96 -4.64 7.03 -15.77
C ASN A 96 -3.98 6.41 -14.53
N TRP A 97 -4.74 6.15 -13.47
CA TRP A 97 -4.23 5.55 -12.23
C TRP A 97 -3.44 4.25 -12.48
N LYS A 98 -2.48 3.98 -11.61
CA LYS A 98 -1.62 2.79 -11.62
C LYS A 98 -1.83 1.95 -10.36
N PHE A 99 -1.55 0.66 -10.47
CA PHE A 99 -1.72 -0.31 -9.40
C PHE A 99 -0.37 -0.88 -8.94
N LEU A 100 -0.18 -0.96 -7.62
CA LEU A 100 0.99 -1.58 -6.97
C LEU A 100 0.56 -2.62 -5.94
N HIS A 101 1.39 -3.63 -5.74
CA HIS A 101 1.18 -4.71 -4.77
C HIS A 101 2.53 -5.37 -4.45
N CYS A 102 2.89 -5.47 -3.17
CA CYS A 102 4.23 -5.90 -2.76
C CYS A 102 4.53 -7.41 -2.93
N LEU A 103 3.48 -8.23 -3.10
CA LEU A 103 3.49 -9.69 -3.28
C LEU A 103 3.77 -10.49 -1.98
N SER A 104 3.31 -11.74 -1.85
CA SER A 104 2.49 -12.51 -2.79
C SER A 104 1.02 -12.12 -2.75
N ARG A 105 0.40 -11.92 -3.92
CA ARG A 105 -1.01 -11.55 -4.06
C ARG A 105 -1.96 -12.71 -3.75
N LYS A 106 -3.11 -12.42 -3.14
CA LYS A 106 -4.28 -13.32 -3.06
C LYS A 106 -5.46 -12.74 -3.85
N GLU A 107 -6.43 -13.60 -4.15
CA GLU A 107 -7.63 -13.23 -4.92
C GLU A 107 -8.53 -12.20 -4.22
N HIS A 108 -8.45 -12.10 -2.88
CA HIS A 108 -9.35 -11.27 -2.10
C HIS A 108 -9.00 -9.78 -2.17
N GLU A 109 -7.72 -9.43 -2.35
CA GLU A 109 -7.26 -8.04 -2.22
C GLU A 109 -7.41 -7.23 -3.50
N VAL A 110 -7.35 -7.90 -4.64
CA VAL A 110 -7.42 -7.33 -5.98
C VAL A 110 -7.91 -8.38 -6.96
N ASP A 111 -8.75 -7.99 -7.91
CA ASP A 111 -9.22 -8.88 -8.97
C ASP A 111 -8.14 -9.12 -10.06
N ASP A 112 -8.40 -10.10 -10.92
CA ASP A 112 -7.46 -10.43 -12.01
C ASP A 112 -7.39 -9.33 -13.08
N GLU A 113 -8.49 -8.61 -13.29
CA GLU A 113 -8.58 -7.51 -14.26
C GLU A 113 -7.58 -6.40 -13.90
N VAL A 114 -7.53 -5.97 -12.65
CA VAL A 114 -6.56 -4.96 -12.18
C VAL A 114 -5.16 -5.55 -12.07
N PHE A 115 -5.01 -6.73 -11.48
CA PHE A 115 -3.70 -7.30 -11.16
C PHE A 115 -2.89 -7.64 -12.42
N HIS A 116 -3.53 -8.20 -13.45
CA HIS A 116 -2.90 -8.56 -14.73
C HIS A 116 -3.11 -7.51 -15.83
N GLY A 117 -3.98 -6.52 -15.61
CA GLY A 117 -4.31 -5.51 -16.61
C GLY A 117 -3.31 -4.37 -16.73
N ARG A 118 -3.64 -3.42 -17.62
CA ARG A 118 -2.79 -2.27 -18.00
C ARG A 118 -2.48 -1.27 -16.87
N ARG A 119 -3.21 -1.37 -15.76
CA ARG A 119 -3.01 -0.55 -14.56
C ARG A 119 -1.80 -1.01 -13.77
N SER A 120 -1.52 -2.32 -13.81
CA SER A 120 -0.57 -3.00 -12.96
C SER A 120 0.87 -2.61 -13.25
N LEU A 121 1.59 -2.25 -12.20
CA LEU A 121 3.04 -2.11 -12.16
C LEU A 121 3.67 -3.14 -11.21
N VAL A 122 2.95 -4.21 -10.85
CA VAL A 122 3.38 -5.19 -9.84
C VAL A 122 4.69 -5.88 -10.20
N PHE A 123 4.88 -6.30 -11.46
CA PHE A 123 6.13 -6.94 -11.88
C PHE A 123 7.30 -5.95 -12.02
N PRO A 124 7.12 -4.74 -12.60
CA PRO A 124 8.13 -3.68 -12.52
C PRO A 124 8.51 -3.31 -11.07
N GLU A 125 7.53 -3.22 -10.16
CA GLU A 125 7.75 -3.00 -8.73
C GLU A 125 8.61 -4.12 -8.12
N ALA A 126 8.29 -5.38 -8.43
CA ALA A 126 9.06 -6.53 -7.98
C ALA A 126 10.49 -6.53 -8.53
N GLU A 127 10.71 -6.18 -9.80
CA GLU A 127 12.06 -6.06 -10.37
C GLU A 127 12.87 -4.98 -9.66
N ASN A 128 12.25 -3.82 -9.39
CA ASN A 128 12.92 -2.70 -8.70
C ASN A 128 13.40 -3.04 -7.29
N ARG A 129 12.92 -4.12 -6.67
CA ARG A 129 13.49 -4.67 -5.43
C ARG A 129 14.97 -5.05 -5.59
N LYS A 130 15.37 -5.60 -6.75
CA LYS A 130 16.78 -5.95 -7.04
C LYS A 130 17.65 -4.71 -7.11
N TRP A 131 17.22 -3.72 -7.88
CA TRP A 131 18.01 -2.51 -8.11
C TRP A 131 18.13 -1.64 -6.85
N THR A 132 17.04 -1.50 -6.10
CA THR A 132 17.05 -0.75 -4.83
C THR A 132 17.97 -1.38 -3.79
N ILE A 133 17.94 -2.71 -3.62
CA ILE A 133 18.83 -3.36 -2.64
C ILE A 133 20.30 -3.30 -3.08
N MET A 134 20.60 -3.45 -4.38
CA MET A 134 21.96 -3.28 -4.90
C MET A 134 22.51 -1.88 -4.61
N ALA A 135 21.73 -0.83 -4.86
CA ALA A 135 22.13 0.55 -4.58
C ALA A 135 22.38 0.78 -3.08
N MET A 136 21.53 0.23 -2.20
CA MET A 136 21.73 0.31 -0.75
C MET A 136 23.01 -0.41 -0.30
N PHE A 137 23.29 -1.61 -0.85
CA PHE A 137 24.51 -2.34 -0.53
C PHE A 137 25.77 -1.58 -0.96
N ASP A 138 25.78 -1.04 -2.17
CA ASP A 138 26.89 -0.25 -2.69
C ASP A 138 27.15 0.98 -1.80
N GLN A 139 26.10 1.74 -1.49
CA GLN A 139 26.20 2.96 -0.66
C GLN A 139 26.66 2.69 0.78
N LEU A 140 26.19 1.60 1.41
CA LEU A 140 26.46 1.33 2.82
C LEU A 140 27.73 0.52 3.05
N PHE A 141 28.02 -0.47 2.20
CA PHE A 141 29.06 -1.48 2.41
C PHE A 141 30.05 -1.59 1.24
N GLY A 142 29.67 -1.19 0.02
CA GLY A 142 30.43 -1.45 -1.21
C GLY A 142 31.80 -0.77 -1.29
N HIS A 143 32.06 0.22 -0.44
CA HIS A 143 33.32 0.98 -0.40
C HIS A 143 34.12 0.82 0.90
N TRP A 144 33.80 -0.18 1.72
CA TRP A 144 34.56 -0.41 2.95
C TRP A 144 35.96 -0.91 2.65
N LYS A 145 36.95 -0.26 3.26
CA LYS A 145 38.29 -0.82 3.41
C LYS A 145 38.31 -1.56 4.74
N LEU A 146 38.39 -2.89 4.66
CA LEU A 146 38.71 -3.71 5.82
C LEU A 146 40.19 -3.49 6.11
N ASN A 147 40.49 -2.75 7.18
CA ASN A 147 41.83 -2.62 7.74
C ASN A 147 42.13 -3.83 8.63
#